data_AF-A0A444HBR2-F1
#
_entry.id   AF-A0A444HBR2-F1
#
_cell.length_a   1.000
_cell.length_b   1.000
_cell.length_c   1.000
_cell.angle_alpha   90.00
_cell.angle_beta   90.00
_cell.angle_gamma   90.00
#
_symmetry.space_group_name_H-M   'P 1'
#
loop_
_entity.id
_entity.type
_entity.pdbx_description
1 polymer ?
#
loop_
_entity_poly.entity_id
_entity_poly.type
_entity_poly.pdbx_seq_one_letter_code
_entity_poly.pdbx_strand_id
1 'polypeptide(L)'
;MAANSTFKKALNSAEKAFKRLHADGKYNPKEVTQIKEYKQLIDETANIFNGALSDNDIPAPMLDKLKNDVFIFSGLKTNAQLLEASKLLLTDEGKVKSFAIFSKDTANLKKDYNQNYLEAEYEFAITSSQMAGKWASVSKDYNLQYRTAGDDRVRESHAALDGITLPADDAFWLSYYPPNGWRCRCNSIEVRKGKYTESNSDKAIEAGEKATSQIGADGKNKLAIFRFNPGAKQVVFPPEHPYHKVKGAEVVKKAIKANEKPYQVDDKAQQRLKELGFSIVGNDQAFFNKNFKGFNIEQLNEDMINATKGVNLEITNKFIMFQSDKVVINFSNPSKGFTITRNLELDKKRKTIEHSLFTLDNKMQGKGISKELFKVWYNQYQNAGIEKVKVHANIDVGGYAWAKYGFAASDSYYVDRVAKKADYMAEEGMISKTEHEHFTGVYKSFFKDNKEKEGFPMYDIARTGYGKKLLLGTDWYGEVDLKNNLQKDMFESYLFGK
;
A
#
# COMPACT_ATOMS: atom_id res chain seq x y z
N MET A 1 31.99 -9.69 -27.89
CA MET A 1 30.80 -9.10 -27.27
C MET A 1 31.19 -7.73 -26.72
N ALA A 2 30.77 -6.65 -27.38
CA ALA A 2 31.03 -5.30 -26.87
C ALA A 2 30.30 -5.16 -25.52
N ALA A 3 31.03 -4.81 -24.46
CA ALA A 3 30.42 -4.49 -23.17
C ALA A 3 29.38 -3.38 -23.42
N ASN A 4 28.11 -3.71 -23.18
CA ASN A 4 26.98 -2.81 -23.39
C ASN A 4 27.27 -1.50 -22.63
N SER A 5 27.53 -0.41 -23.37
CA SER A 5 28.00 0.87 -22.80
C SER A 5 27.06 1.40 -21.71
N THR A 6 25.79 1.00 -21.77
CA THR A 6 24.71 1.25 -20.84
C THR A 6 25.03 0.89 -19.38
N PHE A 7 25.71 -0.23 -19.11
CA PHE A 7 25.95 -0.70 -17.73
C PHE A 7 27.28 -0.26 -17.14
N LYS A 8 28.16 0.35 -17.97
CA LYS A 8 29.50 0.79 -17.55
C LYS A 8 29.45 1.80 -16.40
N LYS A 9 28.43 2.68 -16.38
CA LYS A 9 28.25 3.66 -15.29
C LYS A 9 27.95 3.00 -13.96
N ALA A 10 27.04 2.02 -13.93
CA ALA A 10 26.72 1.26 -12.72
C ALA A 10 27.95 0.48 -12.22
N LEU A 11 28.70 -0.17 -13.11
CA LEU A 11 29.94 -0.88 -12.76
C LEU A 11 30.98 0.06 -12.12
N ASN A 12 31.19 1.25 -12.70
CA ASN A 12 32.12 2.25 -12.18
C ASN A 12 31.67 2.81 -10.83
N SER A 13 30.36 3.06 -10.65
CA SER A 13 29.81 3.50 -9.38
C SER A 13 29.90 2.42 -8.30
N ALA A 14 29.74 1.14 -8.67
CA ALA A 14 29.93 0.02 -7.76
C ALA A 14 31.38 -0.09 -7.29
N GLU A 15 32.35 0.15 -8.18
CA GLU A 15 33.76 0.20 -7.80
C GLU A 15 34.07 1.32 -6.79
N LYS A 16 33.51 2.52 -7.00
CA LYS A 16 33.63 3.62 -6.04
C LYS A 16 32.98 3.28 -4.70
N ALA A 17 31.80 2.66 -4.73
CA ALA A 17 31.11 2.21 -3.53
C ALA A 17 31.93 1.16 -2.78
N PHE A 18 32.52 0.18 -3.46
CA PHE A 18 33.35 -0.85 -2.82
C PHE A 18 34.64 -0.26 -2.25
N LYS A 19 35.26 0.70 -2.93
CA LYS A 19 36.40 1.45 -2.39
C LYS A 19 36.01 2.23 -1.14
N ARG A 20 34.83 2.85 -1.13
CA ARG A 20 34.31 3.56 0.04
C ARG A 20 34.04 2.62 1.22
N LEU A 21 33.38 1.49 0.95
CA LEU A 21 33.13 0.44 1.93
C LEU A 21 34.42 -0.10 2.56
N HIS A 22 35.45 -0.31 1.75
CA HIS A 22 36.77 -0.71 2.21
C HIS A 22 37.40 0.32 3.15
N ALA A 23 37.33 1.61 2.78
CA ALA A 23 37.86 2.71 3.60
C ALA A 23 37.11 2.86 4.95
N ASP A 24 35.79 2.64 4.96
CA ASP A 24 34.98 2.71 6.19
C ASP A 24 35.18 1.47 7.09
N GLY A 25 35.67 0.34 6.53
CA GLY A 25 35.95 -0.90 7.24
C GLY A 25 34.73 -1.68 7.73
N LYS A 26 33.52 -1.16 7.53
CA LYS A 26 32.24 -1.78 7.91
C LYS A 26 31.09 -1.25 7.06
N TYR A 27 30.01 -2.01 6.99
CA TYR A 27 28.78 -1.60 6.34
C TYR A 27 27.65 -1.34 7.34
N ASN A 28 26.93 -0.22 7.17
CA ASN A 28 25.72 0.12 7.92
C ASN A 28 24.58 0.50 6.96
N PRO A 29 23.48 -0.28 6.90
CA PRO A 29 22.34 0.00 6.03
C PRO A 29 21.71 1.38 6.22
N LYS A 30 21.83 2.00 7.41
CA LYS A 30 21.29 3.35 7.68
C LYS A 30 21.98 4.45 6.87
N GLU A 31 23.22 4.20 6.44
CA GLU A 31 24.06 5.18 5.76
C GLU A 31 23.97 5.06 4.24
N VAL A 32 23.21 4.09 3.70
CA VAL A 32 23.19 3.77 2.27
C VAL A 32 22.75 4.95 1.39
N THR A 33 21.89 5.82 1.90
CA THR A 33 21.43 7.03 1.21
C THR A 33 22.22 8.28 1.59
N GLN A 34 23.07 8.20 2.62
CA GLN A 34 23.83 9.32 3.19
C GLN A 34 25.24 9.40 2.60
N ILE A 35 25.85 8.24 2.34
CA ILE A 35 27.18 8.14 1.74
C ILE A 35 27.06 8.38 0.23
N LYS A 36 27.80 9.37 -0.27
CA LYS A 36 27.76 9.85 -1.65
C LYS A 36 27.97 8.73 -2.67
N GLU A 37 28.96 7.86 -2.45
CA GLU A 37 29.30 6.78 -3.37
C GLU A 37 28.21 5.71 -3.43
N TYR A 38 27.56 5.40 -2.31
CA TYR A 38 26.44 4.47 -2.24
C TYR A 38 25.22 5.05 -2.93
N LYS A 39 24.91 6.33 -2.64
CA LYS A 39 23.82 7.03 -3.31
C LYS A 39 24.04 7.10 -4.83
N GLN A 40 25.27 7.37 -5.28
CA GLN A 40 25.59 7.38 -6.71
C GLN A 40 25.32 6.02 -7.37
N LEU A 41 25.61 4.91 -6.69
CA LEU A 41 25.27 3.58 -7.21
C LEU A 41 23.76 3.34 -7.30
N ILE A 42 22.99 3.80 -6.30
CA ILE A 42 21.52 3.78 -6.35
C ILE A 42 21.03 4.59 -7.55
N ASP A 43 21.50 5.83 -7.70
CA ASP A 43 21.07 6.75 -8.75
C ASP A 43 21.39 6.20 -10.15
N GLU A 44 22.59 5.68 -10.39
CA GLU A 44 22.96 5.12 -11.70
C GLU A 44 22.16 3.83 -12.02
N THR A 45 21.90 3.00 -11.01
CA THR A 45 21.07 1.80 -11.18
C THR A 45 19.63 2.19 -11.52
N ALA A 46 19.07 3.16 -10.79
CA ALA A 46 17.73 3.68 -11.03
C ALA A 46 17.61 4.35 -12.39
N ASN A 47 18.62 5.09 -12.83
CA ASN A 47 18.64 5.72 -14.16
C ASN A 47 18.60 4.69 -15.29
N ILE A 48 19.29 3.56 -15.14
CA ILE A 48 19.24 2.46 -16.12
C ILE A 48 17.81 1.92 -16.20
N PHE A 49 17.19 1.58 -15.07
CA PHE A 49 15.82 1.07 -15.04
C PHE A 49 14.77 2.11 -15.47
N ASN A 50 14.98 3.39 -15.18
CA ASN A 50 14.12 4.47 -15.68
C ASN A 50 14.14 4.52 -17.21
N GLY A 51 15.28 4.18 -17.84
CA GLY A 51 15.35 4.00 -19.29
C GLY A 51 14.40 2.92 -19.82
N ALA A 52 14.10 1.88 -19.04
CA ALA A 52 13.13 0.84 -19.40
C ALA A 52 11.65 1.29 -19.30
N LEU A 53 11.40 2.46 -18.71
CA LEU A 53 10.06 3.04 -18.58
C LEU A 53 9.72 3.99 -19.75
N SER A 54 10.73 4.56 -20.41
CA SER A 54 10.59 5.70 -21.33
C SER A 54 9.83 5.42 -22.63
N ASP A 55 9.86 4.19 -23.12
CA ASP A 55 9.32 3.82 -24.45
C ASP A 55 7.91 3.23 -24.39
N ASN A 56 7.18 3.44 -23.28
CA ASN A 56 5.90 2.78 -23.03
C ASN A 56 4.78 3.79 -22.80
N ASP A 57 3.60 3.50 -23.33
CA ASP A 57 2.37 4.25 -23.09
C ASP A 57 1.86 4.01 -21.66
N ILE A 58 2.49 4.68 -20.69
CA ILE A 58 2.16 4.60 -19.26
C ILE A 58 1.55 5.92 -18.82
N PRO A 59 0.34 5.93 -18.21
CA PRO A 59 -0.25 7.14 -17.66
C PRO A 59 0.69 7.82 -16.65
N ALA A 60 0.82 9.15 -16.72
CA ALA A 60 1.77 9.91 -15.89
C ALA A 60 1.70 9.59 -14.38
N PRO A 61 0.52 9.47 -13.74
CA PRO A 61 0.44 9.09 -12.32
C PRO A 61 1.02 7.69 -12.03
N MET A 62 0.81 6.73 -12.93
CA MET A 62 1.40 5.39 -12.81
C MET A 62 2.90 5.43 -13.06
N LEU A 63 3.37 6.21 -14.03
CA LEU A 63 4.80 6.34 -14.33
C LEU A 63 5.59 6.83 -13.10
N ASP A 64 5.06 7.78 -12.34
CA ASP A 64 5.71 8.26 -11.11
C ASP A 64 5.83 7.16 -10.05
N LYS A 65 4.82 6.30 -9.91
CA LYS A 65 4.85 5.14 -9.01
C LYS A 65 5.87 4.11 -9.45
N LEU A 66 5.93 3.80 -10.74
CA LEU A 66 6.91 2.86 -11.30
C LEU A 66 8.34 3.39 -11.12
N LYS A 67 8.57 4.69 -11.32
CA LYS A 67 9.86 5.34 -11.04
C LYS A 67 10.23 5.25 -9.56
N ASN A 68 9.26 5.40 -8.66
CA ASN A 68 9.50 5.25 -7.23
C ASN A 68 9.87 3.80 -6.87
N ASP A 69 9.13 2.82 -7.40
CA ASP A 69 9.44 1.40 -7.20
C ASP A 69 10.85 1.05 -7.72
N VAL A 70 11.22 1.54 -8.90
CA VAL A 70 12.57 1.43 -9.47
C VAL A 70 13.63 2.00 -8.53
N PHE A 71 13.38 3.17 -7.93
CA PHE A 71 14.33 3.79 -7.00
C PHE A 71 14.48 2.96 -5.71
N ILE A 72 13.37 2.50 -5.14
CA ILE A 72 13.37 1.61 -3.96
C ILE A 72 14.11 0.32 -4.27
N PHE A 73 13.82 -0.34 -5.39
CA PHE A 73 14.49 -1.56 -5.83
C PHE A 73 16.00 -1.35 -6.01
N SER A 74 16.41 -0.24 -6.61
CA SER A 74 17.82 0.14 -6.78
C SER A 74 18.55 0.33 -5.45
N GLY A 75 17.86 0.90 -4.46
CA GLY A 75 18.34 1.01 -3.08
C GLY A 75 18.52 -0.35 -2.39
N LEU A 76 17.52 -1.22 -2.53
CA LEU A 76 17.55 -2.58 -1.97
C LEU A 76 18.65 -3.43 -2.61
N LYS A 77 18.82 -3.34 -3.94
CA LYS A 77 19.91 -3.97 -4.69
C LYS A 77 21.27 -3.47 -4.21
N THR A 78 21.41 -2.16 -4.00
CA THR A 78 22.64 -1.55 -3.46
C THR A 78 22.95 -2.06 -2.05
N ASN A 79 21.93 -2.16 -1.19
CA ASN A 79 22.11 -2.76 0.13
C ASN A 79 22.54 -4.23 0.07
N ALA A 80 21.93 -5.01 -0.83
CA ALA A 80 22.28 -6.43 -0.99
C ALA A 80 23.76 -6.60 -1.40
N GLN A 81 24.21 -5.89 -2.45
CA GLN A 81 25.59 -6.01 -2.91
C GLN A 81 26.61 -5.47 -1.90
N LEU A 82 26.32 -4.37 -1.19
CA LEU A 82 27.22 -3.83 -0.18
C LEU A 82 27.32 -4.73 1.05
N LEU A 83 26.20 -5.32 1.47
CA LEU A 83 26.20 -6.30 2.56
C LEU A 83 27.02 -7.53 2.18
N GLU A 84 26.86 -8.06 0.97
CA GLU A 84 27.64 -9.21 0.51
C GLU A 84 29.13 -8.87 0.39
N ALA A 85 29.47 -7.72 -0.20
CA ALA A 85 30.85 -7.24 -0.27
C ALA A 85 31.44 -7.09 1.15
N SER A 86 30.67 -6.58 2.11
CA SER A 86 31.14 -6.37 3.49
C SER A 86 31.57 -7.66 4.19
N LYS A 87 31.01 -8.82 3.80
CA LYS A 87 31.40 -10.12 4.36
C LYS A 87 32.81 -10.53 3.92
N LEU A 88 33.34 -9.91 2.87
CA LEU A 88 34.66 -10.18 2.31
C LEU A 88 35.72 -9.17 2.78
N LEU A 89 35.36 -8.20 3.63
CA LEU A 89 36.25 -7.13 4.09
C LEU A 89 37.38 -7.59 5.01
N LEU A 90 37.08 -8.56 5.89
CA LEU A 90 37.97 -8.93 6.99
C LEU A 90 38.75 -10.21 6.68
N THR A 91 39.96 -10.33 7.23
CA THR A 91 40.70 -11.59 7.34
C THR A 91 40.08 -12.47 8.43
N ASP A 92 40.54 -13.71 8.54
CA ASP A 92 40.07 -14.66 9.56
C ASP A 92 40.39 -14.16 10.99
N GLU A 93 41.41 -13.31 11.15
CA GLU A 93 41.75 -12.64 12.42
C GLU A 93 40.97 -11.34 12.67
N GLY A 94 39.99 -11.02 11.82
CA GLY A 94 39.13 -9.84 11.96
C GLY A 94 39.77 -8.52 11.53
N LYS A 95 40.91 -8.54 10.82
CA LYS A 95 41.57 -7.32 10.30
C LYS A 95 41.05 -6.96 8.92
N VAL A 96 40.93 -5.67 8.60
CA VAL A 96 40.54 -5.23 7.24
C VAL A 96 41.64 -5.64 6.23
N LYS A 97 41.26 -6.36 5.18
CA LYS A 97 42.16 -6.77 4.08
C LYS A 97 42.74 -5.54 3.37
N SER A 98 43.84 -5.69 2.63
CA SER A 98 44.27 -4.62 1.72
C SER A 98 43.24 -4.41 0.61
N PHE A 99 43.15 -3.20 0.05
CA PHE A 99 42.20 -2.91 -1.04
C PHE A 99 42.45 -3.81 -2.27
N ALA A 100 43.71 -4.17 -2.54
CA ALA A 100 44.06 -5.05 -3.66
C ALA A 100 43.43 -6.45 -3.51
N ILE A 101 43.50 -7.04 -2.31
CA ILE A 101 42.89 -8.35 -2.02
C ILE A 101 41.36 -8.21 -2.04
N PHE A 102 40.81 -7.20 -1.35
CA PHE A 102 39.37 -6.98 -1.31
C PHE A 102 38.76 -6.76 -2.71
N SER A 103 39.41 -5.96 -3.56
CA SER A 103 38.99 -5.70 -4.94
C SER A 103 39.00 -6.99 -5.78
N LYS A 104 40.02 -7.85 -5.59
CA LYS A 104 40.10 -9.17 -6.23
C LYS A 104 38.95 -10.08 -5.76
N ASP A 105 38.72 -10.16 -4.46
CA ASP A 105 37.70 -11.03 -3.86
C ASP A 105 36.28 -10.61 -4.26
N THR A 106 36.06 -9.30 -4.47
CA THR A 106 34.75 -8.74 -4.85
C THR A 106 34.55 -8.56 -6.36
N ALA A 107 35.53 -8.95 -7.20
CA ALA A 107 35.47 -8.71 -8.64
C ALA A 107 34.28 -9.38 -9.32
N ASN A 108 34.02 -10.66 -9.00
CA ASN A 108 32.87 -11.40 -9.53
C ASN A 108 31.55 -10.83 -9.01
N LEU A 109 31.47 -10.53 -7.71
CA LEU A 109 30.30 -9.90 -7.10
C LEU A 109 29.93 -8.58 -7.80
N LYS A 110 30.92 -7.71 -8.04
CA LYS A 110 30.73 -6.45 -8.77
C LYS A 110 30.16 -6.70 -10.16
N LYS A 111 30.71 -7.67 -10.88
CA LYS A 111 30.26 -8.06 -12.23
C LYS A 111 28.85 -8.66 -12.22
N ASP A 112 28.56 -9.57 -11.30
CA ASP A 112 27.26 -10.24 -11.24
C ASP A 112 26.14 -9.25 -10.97
N TYR A 113 26.27 -8.39 -9.95
CA TYR A 113 25.25 -7.39 -9.64
C TYR A 113 25.07 -6.33 -10.73
N ASN A 114 26.18 -5.84 -11.30
CA ASN A 114 26.16 -4.62 -12.12
C ASN A 114 26.29 -4.91 -13.62
N GLN A 115 26.27 -6.18 -14.02
CA GLN A 115 26.21 -6.61 -15.41
C GLN A 115 25.22 -7.78 -15.59
N ASN A 116 25.48 -8.94 -15.00
CA ASN A 116 24.70 -10.16 -15.29
C ASN A 116 23.27 -10.09 -14.77
N TYR A 117 23.08 -9.76 -13.48
CA TYR A 117 21.76 -9.59 -12.87
C TYR A 117 21.09 -8.34 -13.39
N LEU A 118 21.86 -7.25 -13.57
CA LEU A 118 21.35 -5.99 -14.09
C LEU A 118 20.75 -6.14 -15.49
N GLU A 119 21.33 -6.98 -16.34
CA GLU A 119 20.79 -7.27 -17.68
C GLU A 119 19.41 -7.94 -17.59
N ALA A 120 19.28 -9.01 -16.81
CA ALA A 120 18.01 -9.74 -16.64
C ALA A 120 16.94 -8.87 -15.95
N GLU A 121 17.34 -8.06 -14.97
CA GLU A 121 16.47 -7.11 -14.27
C GLU A 121 16.02 -5.97 -15.19
N TYR A 122 16.90 -5.48 -16.08
CA TYR A 122 16.56 -4.43 -17.05
C TYR A 122 15.57 -4.94 -18.10
N GLU A 123 15.80 -6.14 -18.66
CA GLU A 123 14.84 -6.78 -19.57
C GLU A 123 13.49 -7.02 -18.90
N PHE A 124 13.50 -7.45 -17.63
CA PHE A 124 12.27 -7.60 -16.85
C PHE A 124 11.57 -6.25 -16.65
N ALA A 125 12.31 -5.18 -16.35
CA ALA A 125 11.75 -3.85 -16.17
C ALA A 125 11.04 -3.36 -17.45
N ILE A 126 11.61 -3.63 -18.64
CA ILE A 126 10.96 -3.30 -19.93
C ILE A 126 9.63 -4.04 -20.07
N THR A 127 9.61 -5.37 -19.90
CA THR A 127 8.37 -6.14 -20.08
C THR A 127 7.34 -5.80 -19.01
N SER A 128 7.77 -5.65 -17.75
CA SER A 128 6.89 -5.32 -16.64
C SER A 128 6.22 -3.96 -16.80
N SER A 129 6.97 -2.95 -17.23
CA SER A 129 6.44 -1.59 -17.46
C SER A 129 5.48 -1.54 -18.66
N GLN A 130 5.78 -2.27 -19.74
CA GLN A 130 4.86 -2.47 -20.86
C GLN A 130 3.53 -3.08 -20.41
N MET A 131 3.61 -4.13 -19.59
CA MET A 131 2.41 -4.82 -19.10
C MET A 131 1.61 -3.94 -18.14
N ALA A 132 2.28 -3.13 -17.32
CA ALA A 132 1.64 -2.13 -16.46
C ALA A 132 0.87 -1.07 -17.27
N GLY A 133 1.49 -0.51 -18.32
CA GLY A 133 0.84 0.43 -19.23
C GLY A 133 -0.40 -0.16 -19.90
N LYS A 134 -0.29 -1.40 -20.42
CA LYS A 134 -1.44 -2.12 -20.97
C LYS A 134 -2.57 -2.30 -19.99
N TRP A 135 -2.27 -2.71 -18.76
CA TRP A 135 -3.26 -2.90 -17.71
C TRP A 135 -4.03 -1.61 -17.40
N ALA A 136 -3.34 -0.47 -17.43
CA ALA A 136 -3.95 0.84 -17.21
C ALA A 136 -5.01 1.20 -18.28
N SER A 137 -4.85 0.67 -19.49
CA SER A 137 -5.71 0.93 -20.65
C SER A 137 -6.81 -0.11 -20.86
N VAL A 138 -6.88 -1.17 -20.02
CA VAL A 138 -7.86 -2.24 -20.19
C VAL A 138 -9.30 -1.73 -20.00
N SER A 139 -10.13 -1.97 -21.01
CA SER A 139 -11.56 -1.69 -21.02
C SER A 139 -12.37 -2.87 -20.47
N LYS A 140 -13.47 -2.55 -19.77
CA LYS A 140 -14.43 -3.54 -19.27
C LYS A 140 -15.24 -4.22 -20.38
N ASP A 141 -15.22 -3.67 -21.59
CA ASP A 141 -15.97 -4.20 -22.75
C ASP A 141 -15.26 -5.37 -23.42
N TYR A 142 -14.01 -5.63 -23.05
CA TYR A 142 -13.16 -6.67 -23.62
C TYR A 142 -12.83 -7.76 -22.59
N ASN A 143 -12.55 -8.96 -23.09
CA ASN A 143 -11.83 -9.98 -22.32
C ASN A 143 -10.33 -9.79 -22.57
N LEU A 144 -9.51 -10.34 -21.68
CA LEU A 144 -8.07 -10.45 -21.88
C LEU A 144 -7.73 -11.85 -22.38
N GLN A 145 -6.76 -11.95 -23.27
CA GLN A 145 -6.19 -13.21 -23.73
C GLN A 145 -4.68 -13.24 -23.47
N TYR A 146 -4.23 -14.29 -22.78
CA TYR A 146 -2.82 -14.58 -22.58
C TYR A 146 -2.22 -15.08 -23.90
N ARG A 147 -1.09 -14.50 -24.29
CA ARG A 147 -0.37 -14.86 -25.51
C ARG A 147 1.10 -15.03 -25.23
N THR A 148 1.69 -16.04 -25.84
CA THR A 148 3.13 -16.23 -25.90
C THR A 148 3.68 -15.71 -27.22
N ALA A 149 5.00 -15.53 -27.30
CA ALA A 149 5.65 -15.21 -28.58
C ALA A 149 5.55 -16.35 -29.61
N GLY A 150 5.20 -17.58 -29.19
CA GLY A 150 5.12 -18.76 -30.04
C GLY A 150 6.47 -19.26 -30.57
N ASP A 151 7.60 -18.73 -30.10
CA ASP A 151 8.95 -19.17 -30.48
C ASP A 151 9.50 -20.23 -29.53
N ASP A 152 10.59 -20.89 -29.96
CA ASP A 152 11.30 -21.94 -29.23
C ASP A 152 11.94 -21.48 -27.90
N ARG A 153 11.93 -20.17 -27.64
CA ARG A 153 12.41 -19.56 -26.38
C ARG A 153 11.30 -19.38 -25.36
N VAL A 154 10.04 -19.62 -25.72
CA VAL A 154 8.94 -19.67 -24.76
C VAL A 154 9.12 -20.91 -23.90
N ARG A 155 9.06 -20.75 -22.57
CA ARG A 155 9.09 -21.89 -21.65
C ARG A 155 7.86 -22.75 -21.86
N GLU A 156 8.03 -24.07 -21.90
CA GLU A 156 6.93 -25.03 -22.04
C GLU A 156 5.82 -24.77 -21.01
N SER A 157 6.20 -24.48 -19.76
CA SER A 157 5.26 -24.17 -18.68
C SER A 157 4.41 -22.92 -18.94
N HIS A 158 4.92 -21.96 -19.72
CA HIS A 158 4.17 -20.76 -20.12
C HIS A 158 3.38 -20.99 -21.42
N ALA A 159 3.82 -21.88 -22.31
CA ALA A 159 3.07 -22.26 -23.51
C ALA A 159 1.69 -22.84 -23.15
N ALA A 160 1.58 -23.52 -22.00
CA ALA A 160 0.31 -24.01 -21.47
C ALA A 160 -0.69 -22.89 -21.08
N LEU A 161 -0.24 -21.64 -20.97
CA LEU A 161 -1.10 -20.49 -20.71
C LEU A 161 -1.61 -19.82 -21.99
N ASP A 162 -1.06 -20.17 -23.15
CA ASP A 162 -1.43 -19.56 -24.42
C ASP A 162 -2.92 -19.76 -24.72
N GLY A 163 -3.60 -18.68 -25.10
CA GLY A 163 -5.02 -18.71 -25.44
C GLY A 163 -5.98 -18.65 -24.25
N ILE A 164 -5.49 -18.69 -22.99
CA ILE A 164 -6.33 -18.43 -21.81
C ILE A 164 -7.03 -17.08 -21.99
N THR A 165 -8.36 -17.13 -22.13
CA THR A 165 -9.20 -15.96 -22.40
C THR A 165 -10.20 -15.80 -21.26
N LEU A 166 -10.11 -14.71 -20.51
CA LEU A 166 -10.91 -14.47 -19.31
C LEU A 166 -11.39 -13.01 -19.27
N PRO A 167 -12.49 -12.71 -18.56
CA PRO A 167 -12.87 -11.34 -18.22
C PRO A 167 -11.69 -10.57 -17.61
N ALA A 168 -11.61 -9.26 -17.88
CA ALA A 168 -10.50 -8.42 -17.41
C ALA A 168 -10.40 -8.33 -15.87
N ASP A 169 -11.51 -8.55 -15.15
CA ASP A 169 -11.61 -8.55 -13.69
C ASP A 169 -11.46 -9.94 -13.05
N ASP A 170 -11.15 -10.98 -13.84
CA ASP A 170 -10.89 -12.31 -13.34
C ASP A 170 -9.63 -12.36 -12.45
N ALA A 171 -9.71 -13.14 -11.36
CA ALA A 171 -8.64 -13.26 -10.36
C ALA A 171 -7.32 -13.83 -10.93
N PHE A 172 -7.37 -14.60 -12.03
CA PHE A 172 -6.19 -15.08 -12.74
C PHE A 172 -5.21 -13.93 -13.04
N TRP A 173 -5.73 -12.78 -13.49
CA TRP A 173 -4.90 -11.64 -13.87
C TRP A 173 -4.25 -10.93 -12.70
N LEU A 174 -4.67 -11.18 -11.45
CA LEU A 174 -4.02 -10.56 -10.29
C LEU A 174 -2.65 -11.21 -9.98
N SER A 175 -2.48 -12.48 -10.36
CA SER A 175 -1.29 -13.27 -10.06
C SER A 175 -0.53 -13.74 -11.30
N TYR A 176 -1.21 -14.02 -12.40
CA TYR A 176 -0.61 -14.65 -13.59
C TYR A 176 -0.61 -13.74 -14.81
N TYR A 177 -0.78 -12.44 -14.62
CA TYR A 177 -0.55 -11.46 -15.66
C TYR A 177 0.97 -11.33 -15.92
N PRO A 178 1.44 -11.35 -17.19
CA PRO A 178 2.87 -11.28 -17.48
C PRO A 178 3.57 -10.03 -16.91
N PRO A 179 4.88 -10.07 -16.67
CA PRO A 179 5.82 -11.18 -16.92
C PRO A 179 5.89 -12.23 -15.79
N ASN A 180 5.70 -13.51 -16.13
CA ASN A 180 5.73 -14.62 -15.18
C ASN A 180 7.12 -15.27 -14.99
N GLY A 181 8.19 -14.54 -15.26
CA GLY A 181 9.57 -15.00 -15.10
C GLY A 181 10.60 -14.02 -15.66
N TRP A 182 11.88 -14.24 -15.35
CA TRP A 182 12.98 -13.52 -16.00
C TRP A 182 12.98 -13.79 -17.51
N ARG A 183 13.20 -12.76 -18.33
CA ARG A 183 13.18 -12.87 -19.81
C ARG A 183 11.87 -13.47 -20.35
N CYS A 184 10.74 -13.19 -19.71
CA CYS A 184 9.44 -13.67 -20.15
C CYS A 184 9.10 -13.06 -21.52
N ARG A 185 8.56 -13.89 -22.43
CA ARG A 185 8.16 -13.50 -23.80
C ARG A 185 6.63 -13.55 -23.97
N CYS A 186 5.92 -13.48 -22.85
CA CYS A 186 4.47 -13.57 -22.80
C CYS A 186 3.84 -12.19 -22.68
N ASN A 187 2.57 -12.11 -23.05
CA ASN A 187 1.84 -10.88 -23.24
C ASN A 187 0.37 -11.10 -22.86
N SER A 188 -0.34 -10.01 -22.55
CA SER A 188 -1.79 -10.00 -22.44
C SER A 188 -2.33 -8.96 -23.41
N ILE A 189 -3.39 -9.33 -24.14
CA ILE A 189 -4.05 -8.44 -25.08
C ILE A 189 -5.56 -8.43 -24.88
N GLU A 190 -6.20 -7.33 -25.24
CA GLU A 190 -7.65 -7.24 -25.27
C GLU A 190 -8.21 -7.98 -26.50
N VAL A 191 -9.28 -8.73 -26.27
CA VAL A 191 -10.03 -9.43 -27.31
C VAL A 191 -11.53 -9.18 -27.12
N ARG A 192 -12.26 -9.02 -28.22
CA ARG A 192 -13.71 -8.81 -28.17
C ARG A 192 -14.37 -9.98 -27.46
N LYS A 193 -15.30 -9.70 -26.55
CA LYS A 193 -16.13 -10.73 -25.89
C LYS A 193 -16.81 -11.60 -26.95
N GLY A 194 -16.76 -12.92 -26.74
CA GLY A 194 -17.31 -13.92 -27.67
C GLY A 194 -16.44 -14.24 -28.91
N LYS A 195 -15.35 -13.50 -29.18
CA LYS A 195 -14.45 -13.83 -30.32
C LYS A 195 -13.67 -15.12 -30.10
N TYR A 196 -13.29 -15.40 -28.85
CA TYR A 196 -12.61 -16.63 -28.45
C TYR A 196 -13.40 -17.27 -27.31
N THR A 197 -13.31 -18.60 -27.21
CA THR A 197 -13.93 -19.35 -26.11
C THR A 197 -13.36 -18.88 -24.78
N GLU A 198 -14.25 -18.45 -23.88
CA GLU A 198 -13.87 -18.10 -22.53
C GLU A 198 -13.37 -19.35 -21.78
N SER A 199 -12.22 -19.20 -21.14
CA SER A 199 -11.59 -20.26 -20.37
C SER A 199 -12.27 -20.44 -19.02
N ASN A 200 -12.16 -21.62 -18.43
CA ASN A 200 -12.58 -21.82 -17.04
C ASN A 200 -11.54 -21.18 -16.09
N SER A 201 -12.00 -20.27 -15.22
CA SER A 201 -11.15 -19.51 -14.31
C SER A 201 -10.29 -20.40 -13.39
N ASP A 202 -10.89 -21.40 -12.72
CA ASP A 202 -10.18 -22.28 -11.80
C ASP A 202 -9.07 -23.08 -12.50
N LYS A 203 -9.35 -23.62 -13.70
CA LYS A 203 -8.35 -24.33 -14.51
C LYS A 203 -7.24 -23.41 -15.00
N ALA A 204 -7.57 -22.16 -15.35
CA ALA A 204 -6.57 -21.17 -15.73
C ALA A 204 -5.66 -20.84 -14.54
N ILE A 205 -6.22 -20.65 -13.34
CA ILE A 205 -5.45 -20.43 -12.10
C ILE A 205 -4.53 -21.62 -11.82
N GLU A 206 -5.02 -22.87 -11.92
CA GLU A 206 -4.21 -24.07 -11.74
C GLU A 206 -3.05 -24.13 -12.74
N ALA A 207 -3.31 -23.78 -14.01
CA ALA A 207 -2.27 -23.69 -15.03
C ALA A 207 -1.24 -22.59 -14.70
N GLY A 208 -1.69 -21.42 -14.24
CA GLY A 208 -0.83 -20.31 -13.79
C GLY A 208 0.04 -20.70 -12.60
N GLU A 209 -0.51 -21.45 -11.63
CA GLU A 209 0.24 -21.99 -10.50
C GLU A 209 1.35 -22.90 -10.97
N LYS A 210 1.05 -23.87 -11.85
CA LYS A 210 2.04 -24.78 -12.42
C LYS A 210 3.10 -24.03 -13.22
N ALA A 211 2.69 -23.07 -14.06
CA ALA A 211 3.58 -22.26 -14.89
C ALA A 211 4.62 -21.48 -14.07
N THR A 212 4.24 -21.08 -12.85
CA THR A 212 5.06 -20.29 -11.93
C THR A 212 5.49 -21.10 -10.69
N SER A 213 5.71 -22.40 -10.85
CA SER A 213 6.20 -23.27 -9.78
C SER A 213 7.56 -23.89 -10.10
N GLN A 214 8.54 -23.61 -9.24
CA GLN A 214 9.82 -24.28 -9.22
C GLN A 214 10.25 -24.47 -7.77
N ILE A 215 9.99 -25.65 -7.21
CA ILE A 215 10.31 -25.96 -5.82
C ILE A 215 11.82 -26.19 -5.69
N GLY A 216 12.48 -25.37 -4.87
CA GLY A 216 13.88 -25.53 -4.51
C GLY A 216 14.09 -26.66 -3.51
N ALA A 217 15.36 -27.03 -3.29
CA ALA A 217 15.74 -28.01 -2.27
C ALA A 217 15.34 -27.60 -0.84
N ASP A 218 15.10 -26.30 -0.61
CA ASP A 218 14.61 -25.73 0.65
C ASP A 218 13.07 -25.76 0.76
N GLY A 219 12.37 -26.42 -0.17
CA GLY A 219 10.92 -26.51 -0.23
C GLY A 219 10.23 -25.23 -0.69
N LYS A 220 10.98 -24.17 -1.02
CA LYS A 220 10.39 -22.88 -1.43
C LYS A 220 10.19 -22.82 -2.94
N ASN A 221 9.05 -22.28 -3.35
CA ASN A 221 8.81 -21.99 -4.76
C ASN A 221 9.59 -20.73 -5.19
N LYS A 222 10.63 -20.91 -6.00
CA LYS A 222 11.49 -19.81 -6.49
C LYS A 222 10.76 -18.88 -7.48
N LEU A 223 9.79 -19.41 -8.23
CA LEU A 223 9.05 -18.64 -9.23
C LEU A 223 7.82 -17.92 -8.67
N ALA A 224 7.46 -18.18 -7.40
CA ALA A 224 6.33 -17.51 -6.74
C ALA A 224 6.49 -15.98 -6.71
N ILE A 225 7.71 -15.45 -6.78
CA ILE A 225 7.94 -13.99 -6.81
C ILE A 225 7.27 -13.34 -8.04
N PHE A 226 7.13 -14.06 -9.16
CA PHE A 226 6.51 -13.54 -10.38
C PHE A 226 4.97 -13.62 -10.37
N ARG A 227 4.38 -14.00 -9.24
CA ARG A 227 2.92 -14.06 -9.08
C ARG A 227 2.36 -12.70 -8.67
N PHE A 228 2.39 -11.74 -9.58
CA PHE A 228 1.83 -10.41 -9.37
C PHE A 228 1.46 -9.77 -10.70
N ASN A 229 0.59 -8.76 -10.63
CA ASN A 229 0.26 -7.92 -11.77
C ASN A 229 0.95 -6.55 -11.63
N PRO A 230 1.91 -6.20 -12.49
CA PRO A 230 2.66 -4.94 -12.38
C PRO A 230 1.76 -3.70 -12.53
N GLY A 231 0.69 -3.76 -13.32
CA GLY A 231 -0.24 -2.66 -13.48
C GLY A 231 -1.20 -2.49 -12.31
N ALA A 232 -1.72 -3.61 -11.77
CA ALA A 232 -2.62 -3.58 -10.62
C ALA A 232 -1.88 -3.20 -9.32
N LYS A 233 -0.60 -3.58 -9.21
CA LYS A 233 0.25 -3.25 -8.06
C LYS A 233 1.05 -1.95 -8.25
N GLN A 234 1.19 -1.50 -9.49
CA GLN A 234 1.94 -0.30 -9.87
C GLN A 234 3.39 -0.34 -9.41
N VAL A 235 4.00 -1.50 -9.60
CA VAL A 235 5.41 -1.78 -9.32
C VAL A 235 6.03 -2.40 -10.56
N VAL A 236 7.31 -2.13 -10.76
CA VAL A 236 8.08 -2.72 -11.85
C VAL A 236 8.59 -4.09 -11.42
N PHE A 237 9.12 -4.19 -10.20
CA PHE A 237 9.77 -5.41 -9.73
C PHE A 237 8.86 -6.25 -8.82
N PRO A 238 9.12 -7.58 -8.72
CA PRO A 238 8.38 -8.46 -7.82
C PRO A 238 8.37 -7.95 -6.37
N PRO A 239 7.20 -7.75 -5.72
CA PRO A 239 7.13 -7.34 -4.32
C PRO A 239 7.85 -8.30 -3.36
N GLU A 240 7.91 -9.58 -3.74
CA GLU A 240 8.53 -10.65 -2.98
C GLU A 240 10.00 -10.92 -3.37
N HIS A 241 10.62 -10.03 -4.16
CA HIS A 241 11.99 -10.18 -4.63
C HIS A 241 12.97 -10.38 -3.45
N PRO A 242 14.00 -11.25 -3.57
CA PRO A 242 14.93 -11.55 -2.48
C PRO A 242 15.59 -10.32 -1.84
N TYR A 243 15.83 -9.23 -2.60
CA TYR A 243 16.40 -8.00 -2.04
C TYR A 243 15.54 -7.37 -0.93
N HIS A 244 14.21 -7.58 -0.92
CA HIS A 244 13.34 -7.13 0.17
C HIS A 244 13.56 -7.89 1.48
N LYS A 245 14.21 -9.05 1.43
CA LYS A 245 14.40 -9.98 2.56
C LYS A 245 15.83 -9.94 3.11
N VAL A 246 16.74 -9.22 2.45
CA VAL A 246 18.13 -9.05 2.90
C VAL A 246 18.17 -8.22 4.19
N LYS A 247 19.09 -8.55 5.11
CA LYS A 247 19.32 -7.77 6.33
C LYS A 247 19.52 -6.29 5.98
N GLY A 248 18.79 -5.40 6.67
CA GLY A 248 18.83 -3.97 6.41
C GLY A 248 17.80 -3.46 5.39
N ALA A 249 17.10 -4.33 4.65
CA ALA A 249 16.14 -3.91 3.62
C ALA A 249 15.07 -2.91 4.14
N GLU A 250 14.44 -3.18 5.28
CA GLU A 250 13.44 -2.27 5.87
C GLU A 250 14.03 -0.94 6.33
N VAL A 251 15.29 -0.94 6.77
CA VAL A 251 16.01 0.29 7.13
C VAL A 251 16.25 1.14 5.88
N VAL A 252 16.67 0.51 4.79
CA VAL A 252 16.93 1.15 3.50
C VAL A 252 15.66 1.75 2.91
N LYS A 253 14.55 0.99 2.92
CA LYS A 253 13.23 1.50 2.48
C LYS A 253 12.82 2.75 3.26
N LYS A 254 13.00 2.73 4.59
CA LYS A 254 12.72 3.90 5.45
C LYS A 254 13.64 5.08 5.14
N ALA A 255 14.94 4.83 4.94
CA ALA A 255 15.91 5.88 4.61
C ALA A 255 15.63 6.53 3.24
N ILE A 256 15.20 5.73 2.26
CA ILE A 256 14.77 6.22 0.94
C ILE A 256 13.51 7.08 1.07
N LYS A 257 12.47 6.56 1.73
CA LYS A 257 11.22 7.31 1.96
C LYS A 257 11.44 8.59 2.75
N ALA A 258 12.34 8.60 3.73
CA ALA A 258 12.66 9.80 4.51
C ALA A 258 13.33 10.92 3.69
N ASN A 259 13.94 10.58 2.55
CA ASN A 259 14.57 11.55 1.64
C ASN A 259 13.64 11.99 0.49
N GLU A 260 12.46 11.38 0.34
CA GLU A 260 11.44 11.91 -0.57
C GLU A 260 10.99 13.27 -0.05
N LYS A 261 10.95 14.28 -0.94
CA LYS A 261 10.31 15.54 -0.58
C LYS A 261 8.85 15.23 -0.25
N PRO A 262 8.35 15.61 0.93
CA PRO A 262 6.96 15.38 1.28
C PRO A 262 6.06 15.96 0.19
N TYR A 263 4.98 15.26 -0.15
CA TYR A 263 3.95 15.81 -1.02
C TYR A 263 3.55 17.21 -0.55
N GLN A 264 3.47 18.14 -1.50
CA GLN A 264 3.01 19.50 -1.28
C GLN A 264 1.93 19.79 -2.31
N VAL A 265 0.85 20.43 -1.86
CA VAL A 265 -0.14 21.01 -2.77
C VAL A 265 0.41 22.36 -3.24
N ASP A 266 1.30 22.30 -4.24
CA ASP A 266 1.78 23.46 -5.01
C ASP A 266 0.90 23.70 -6.25
N ASP A 267 1.19 24.73 -7.04
CA ASP A 267 0.39 25.08 -8.22
C ASP A 267 0.29 23.93 -9.23
N LYS A 268 1.36 23.15 -9.40
CA LYS A 268 1.36 21.98 -10.30
C LYS A 268 0.50 20.85 -9.74
N ALA A 269 0.57 20.60 -8.43
CA ALA A 269 -0.27 19.61 -7.78
C ALA A 269 -1.75 20.00 -7.83
N GLN A 270 -2.06 21.29 -7.65
CA GLN A 270 -3.43 21.78 -7.82
C GLN A 270 -3.95 21.56 -9.24
N GLN A 271 -3.11 21.80 -10.26
CA GLN A 271 -3.47 21.50 -11.64
C GLN A 271 -3.73 20.00 -11.84
N ARG A 272 -2.83 19.13 -11.38
CA ARG A 272 -3.01 17.67 -11.48
C ARG A 272 -4.26 17.19 -10.75
N LEU A 273 -4.56 17.73 -9.57
CA LEU A 273 -5.78 17.41 -8.83
C LEU A 273 -7.05 17.81 -9.62
N LYS A 274 -7.05 18.97 -10.29
CA LYS A 274 -8.15 19.37 -11.19
C LYS A 274 -8.28 18.40 -12.38
N GLU A 275 -7.17 18.01 -13.00
CA GLU A 275 -7.14 17.02 -14.07
C GLU A 275 -7.63 15.63 -13.62
N LEU A 276 -7.42 15.28 -12.35
CA LEU A 276 -7.97 14.08 -11.70
C LEU A 276 -9.47 14.21 -11.32
N GLY A 277 -10.11 15.34 -11.64
CA GLY A 277 -11.53 15.60 -11.44
C GLY A 277 -11.91 16.19 -10.08
N PHE A 278 -10.95 16.73 -9.31
CA PHE A 278 -11.28 17.42 -8.07
C PHE A 278 -11.81 18.84 -8.32
N SER A 279 -12.95 19.16 -7.72
CA SER A 279 -13.35 20.54 -7.45
C SER A 279 -12.58 21.04 -6.23
N ILE A 280 -11.74 22.06 -6.41
CA ILE A 280 -10.91 22.64 -5.35
C ILE A 280 -11.45 24.02 -4.99
N VAL A 281 -11.71 24.25 -3.70
CA VAL A 281 -12.18 25.52 -3.15
C VAL A 281 -11.24 25.99 -2.04
N GLY A 282 -11.03 27.30 -1.96
CA GLY A 282 -10.14 27.94 -0.98
C GLY A 282 -8.68 27.97 -1.44
N ASN A 283 -7.91 28.87 -0.83
CA ASN A 283 -6.54 29.20 -1.26
C ASN A 283 -5.50 29.02 -0.15
N ASP A 284 -5.83 28.33 0.95
CA ASP A 284 -4.90 28.12 2.08
C ASP A 284 -4.33 26.70 2.11
N GLN A 285 -3.53 26.36 1.10
CA GLN A 285 -2.81 25.08 1.08
C GLN A 285 -1.67 25.06 2.12
N ALA A 286 -1.26 26.22 2.63
CA ALA A 286 -0.17 26.34 3.59
C ALA A 286 -0.47 25.58 4.88
N PHE A 287 -1.71 25.62 5.37
CA PHE A 287 -2.14 24.82 6.51
C PHE A 287 -1.92 23.31 6.27
N PHE A 288 -2.36 22.78 5.13
CA PHE A 288 -2.16 21.37 4.76
C PHE A 288 -0.67 21.01 4.71
N ASN A 289 0.07 21.75 3.89
CA ASN A 289 1.48 21.55 3.58
C ASN A 289 2.38 21.58 4.82
N LYS A 290 2.04 22.44 5.80
CA LYS A 290 2.75 22.57 7.07
C LYS A 290 2.47 21.39 8.01
N ASN A 291 1.20 21.01 8.17
CA ASN A 291 0.76 20.15 9.28
C ASN A 291 0.64 18.67 8.89
N PHE A 292 0.31 18.35 7.64
CA PHE A 292 0.01 16.99 7.18
C PHE A 292 1.06 16.43 6.22
N LYS A 293 2.34 16.77 6.45
CA LYS A 293 3.48 16.21 5.71
C LYS A 293 3.40 14.68 5.68
N GLY A 294 3.49 14.10 4.48
CA GLY A 294 3.34 12.66 4.25
C GLY A 294 1.95 12.23 3.78
N PHE A 295 0.92 13.07 3.97
CA PHE A 295 -0.39 12.87 3.35
C PHE A 295 -0.32 13.24 1.86
N ASN A 296 -0.68 12.31 0.97
CA ASN A 296 -0.67 12.53 -0.48
C ASN A 296 -2.09 12.36 -1.05
N ILE A 297 -2.68 13.48 -1.50
CA ILE A 297 -4.07 13.51 -1.99
C ILE A 297 -4.20 12.86 -3.37
N GLU A 298 -3.19 12.98 -4.23
CA GLU A 298 -3.18 12.33 -5.55
C GLU A 298 -3.11 10.81 -5.41
N GLN A 299 -2.25 10.32 -4.51
CA GLN A 299 -2.20 8.89 -4.15
C GLN A 299 -3.51 8.41 -3.55
N LEU A 300 -4.07 9.17 -2.60
CA LEU A 300 -5.35 8.85 -1.97
C LEU A 300 -6.45 8.69 -3.02
N ASN A 301 -6.55 9.61 -3.97
CA ASN A 301 -7.53 9.55 -5.06
C ASN A 301 -7.42 8.23 -5.82
N GLU A 302 -6.21 7.85 -6.16
CA GLU A 302 -5.97 6.66 -6.96
C GLU A 302 -6.28 5.37 -6.20
N ASP A 303 -5.82 5.29 -4.95
CA ASP A 303 -6.13 4.18 -4.06
C ASP A 303 -7.64 4.05 -3.82
N MET A 304 -8.36 5.18 -3.71
CA MET A 304 -9.81 5.21 -3.61
C MET A 304 -10.47 4.66 -4.88
N ILE A 305 -10.05 5.08 -6.08
CA ILE A 305 -10.58 4.55 -7.35
C ILE A 305 -10.34 3.03 -7.44
N ASN A 306 -9.14 2.58 -7.09
CA ASN A 306 -8.79 1.17 -7.13
C ASN A 306 -9.64 0.35 -6.13
N ALA A 307 -9.83 0.86 -4.91
CA ALA A 307 -10.64 0.21 -3.88
C ALA A 307 -12.12 0.13 -4.26
N THR A 308 -12.63 1.10 -5.03
CA THR A 308 -14.05 1.09 -5.45
C THR A 308 -14.29 0.32 -6.76
N LYS A 309 -13.24 0.12 -7.59
CA LYS A 309 -13.32 -0.62 -8.87
C LYS A 309 -13.84 -2.05 -8.69
N GLY A 310 -13.35 -2.76 -7.67
CA GLY A 310 -13.69 -4.17 -7.40
C GLY A 310 -15.11 -4.41 -6.89
N VAL A 311 -15.88 -3.35 -6.60
CA VAL A 311 -17.24 -3.46 -6.02
C VAL A 311 -18.29 -2.70 -6.82
N ASN A 312 -17.96 -2.37 -8.08
CA ASN A 312 -18.81 -1.60 -8.98
C ASN A 312 -19.32 -0.27 -8.37
N LEU A 313 -18.46 0.36 -7.56
CA LEU A 313 -18.70 1.69 -7.02
C LEU A 313 -17.84 2.68 -7.81
N GLU A 314 -18.47 3.50 -8.62
CA GLU A 314 -17.77 4.58 -9.31
C GLU A 314 -17.77 5.83 -8.43
N ILE A 315 -16.68 6.59 -8.45
CA ILE A 315 -16.62 7.91 -7.81
C ILE A 315 -16.92 8.94 -8.88
N THR A 316 -18.05 9.64 -8.78
CA THR A 316 -18.47 10.64 -9.77
C THR A 316 -18.12 12.06 -9.36
N ASN A 317 -17.99 12.31 -8.04
CA ASN A 317 -17.70 13.62 -7.49
C ASN A 317 -16.49 13.55 -6.56
N LYS A 318 -15.60 14.52 -6.69
CA LYS A 318 -14.40 14.67 -5.85
C LYS A 318 -14.24 16.13 -5.47
N PHE A 319 -14.02 16.39 -4.19
CA PHE A 319 -13.99 17.75 -3.68
C PHE A 319 -12.92 17.94 -2.62
N ILE A 320 -12.22 19.07 -2.68
CA ILE A 320 -11.26 19.51 -1.67
C ILE A 320 -11.58 20.96 -1.28
N MET A 321 -11.67 21.23 0.02
CA MET A 321 -11.74 22.59 0.56
C MET A 321 -10.53 22.86 1.44
N PHE A 322 -9.75 23.86 1.08
CA PHE A 322 -8.66 24.38 1.90
C PHE A 322 -9.15 25.57 2.73
N GLN A 323 -9.08 25.45 4.05
CA GLN A 323 -9.37 26.51 5.01
C GLN A 323 -8.11 26.76 5.87
N SER A 324 -8.11 27.86 6.63
CA SER A 324 -6.94 28.27 7.41
C SER A 324 -6.60 27.36 8.59
N ASP A 325 -7.56 26.56 9.05
CA ASP A 325 -7.46 25.66 10.19
C ASP A 325 -7.88 24.22 9.89
N LYS A 326 -8.36 23.96 8.68
CA LYS A 326 -8.94 22.67 8.28
C LYS A 326 -8.83 22.40 6.80
N VAL A 327 -8.74 21.12 6.43
CA VAL A 327 -8.91 20.67 5.04
C VAL A 327 -10.03 19.64 4.98
N VAL A 328 -11.00 19.87 4.09
CA VAL A 328 -12.08 18.90 3.83
C VAL A 328 -11.76 18.16 2.54
N ILE A 329 -11.80 16.84 2.56
CA ILE A 329 -11.65 16.00 1.37
C ILE A 329 -12.86 15.08 1.28
N ASN A 330 -13.51 15.06 0.12
CA ASN A 330 -14.73 14.29 -0.14
C ASN A 330 -14.62 13.49 -1.44
N PHE A 331 -15.12 12.25 -1.39
CA PHE A 331 -15.46 11.44 -2.55
C PHE A 331 -16.92 11.03 -2.46
N SER A 332 -17.67 11.14 -3.56
CA SER A 332 -19.08 10.72 -3.56
C SER A 332 -19.56 10.22 -4.91
N ASN A 333 -20.64 9.45 -4.84
CA ASN A 333 -21.50 9.11 -5.95
C ASN A 333 -22.96 9.10 -5.45
N PRO A 334 -23.67 10.22 -5.60
CA PRO A 334 -25.05 10.35 -5.15
C PRO A 334 -25.98 9.28 -5.73
N SER A 335 -25.77 8.87 -6.99
CA SER A 335 -26.59 7.82 -7.64
C SER A 335 -26.44 6.43 -7.01
N LYS A 336 -25.36 6.20 -6.25
CA LYS A 336 -25.07 4.96 -5.52
C LYS A 336 -25.21 5.13 -4.01
N GLY A 337 -25.79 6.24 -3.53
CA GLY A 337 -25.91 6.55 -2.09
C GLY A 337 -24.56 6.62 -1.36
N PHE A 338 -23.46 6.83 -2.09
CA PHE A 338 -22.12 6.78 -1.55
C PHE A 338 -21.57 8.18 -1.29
N THR A 339 -21.11 8.42 -0.07
CA THR A 339 -20.33 9.60 0.28
C THR A 339 -19.31 9.24 1.36
N ILE A 340 -18.09 9.75 1.24
CA ILE A 340 -17.08 9.72 2.29
C ILE A 340 -16.39 11.07 2.39
N THR A 341 -16.50 11.69 3.57
CA THR A 341 -15.89 13.00 3.87
C THR A 341 -14.95 12.85 5.06
N ARG A 342 -13.76 13.46 4.94
CA ARG A 342 -12.80 13.57 6.03
C ARG A 342 -12.37 15.02 6.21
N ASN A 343 -12.31 15.45 7.46
CA ASN A 343 -11.74 16.74 7.82
C ASN A 343 -10.37 16.51 8.47
N LEU A 344 -9.34 17.16 7.96
CA LEU A 344 -7.99 17.18 8.49
C LEU A 344 -7.84 18.47 9.30
N GLU A 345 -7.59 18.35 10.60
CA GLU A 345 -7.52 19.50 11.52
C GLU A 345 -6.48 19.29 12.64
N LEU A 346 -6.25 20.34 13.42
CA LEU A 346 -5.45 20.28 14.65
C LEU A 346 -6.38 20.43 15.87
N ASP A 347 -6.74 19.33 16.50
CA ASP A 347 -7.44 19.36 17.79
C ASP A 347 -6.43 19.42 18.93
N LYS A 348 -6.43 20.50 19.72
CA LYS A 348 -5.46 20.73 20.81
C LYS A 348 -4.00 20.51 20.36
N LYS A 349 -3.67 20.98 19.14
CA LYS A 349 -2.37 20.82 18.45
C LYS A 349 -2.01 19.39 18.02
N ARG A 350 -2.90 18.41 18.21
CA ARG A 350 -2.72 17.04 17.73
C ARG A 350 -3.31 16.88 16.34
N LYS A 351 -2.58 16.21 15.45
CA LYS A 351 -3.07 15.94 14.09
C LYS A 351 -4.26 15.01 14.16
N THR A 352 -5.43 15.51 13.75
CA THR A 352 -6.70 14.83 13.93
C THR A 352 -7.43 14.69 12.61
N ILE A 353 -8.06 13.53 12.42
CA ILE A 353 -8.99 13.31 11.32
C ILE A 353 -10.40 13.16 11.88
N GLU A 354 -11.31 14.00 11.43
CA GLU A 354 -12.73 13.81 11.67
C GLU A 354 -13.35 12.98 10.55
N HIS A 355 -13.97 11.86 10.91
CA HIS A 355 -14.84 11.07 10.05
C HIS A 355 -16.20 11.77 9.91
N SER A 356 -16.22 12.89 9.18
CA SER A 356 -17.36 13.81 9.12
C SER A 356 -18.61 13.19 8.47
N LEU A 357 -18.45 12.40 7.41
CA LEU A 357 -19.57 11.71 6.77
C LEU A 357 -19.12 10.40 6.14
N PHE A 358 -19.94 9.36 6.30
CA PHE A 358 -19.84 8.13 5.53
C PHE A 358 -21.24 7.56 5.29
N THR A 359 -21.67 7.51 4.03
CA THR A 359 -22.93 6.88 3.61
C THR A 359 -22.64 5.85 2.53
N LEU A 360 -23.44 4.79 2.54
CA LEU A 360 -23.40 3.74 1.53
C LEU A 360 -24.80 3.16 1.39
N ASP A 361 -25.28 2.99 0.16
CA ASP A 361 -26.58 2.38 -0.12
C ASP A 361 -26.71 1.01 0.58
N ASN A 362 -27.90 0.72 1.11
CA ASN A 362 -28.19 -0.50 1.85
C ASN A 362 -27.82 -1.78 1.08
N LYS A 363 -27.94 -1.79 -0.26
CA LYS A 363 -27.56 -2.94 -1.12
C LYS A 363 -26.06 -3.20 -1.19
N MET A 364 -25.24 -2.24 -0.75
CA MET A 364 -23.78 -2.31 -0.77
C MET A 364 -23.20 -2.54 0.63
N GLN A 365 -24.00 -2.35 1.69
CA GLN A 365 -23.60 -2.61 3.07
C GLN A 365 -23.34 -4.11 3.32
N GLY A 366 -22.55 -4.41 4.35
CA GLY A 366 -22.20 -5.78 4.73
C GLY A 366 -21.16 -6.49 3.84
N LYS A 367 -20.75 -5.88 2.73
CA LYS A 367 -19.80 -6.46 1.74
C LYS A 367 -18.33 -6.11 1.98
N GLY A 368 -17.98 -5.57 3.16
CA GLY A 368 -16.61 -5.16 3.49
C GLY A 368 -16.11 -3.88 2.82
N ILE A 369 -16.95 -3.19 2.02
CA ILE A 369 -16.57 -1.96 1.29
C ILE A 369 -16.03 -0.87 2.22
N SER A 370 -16.71 -0.61 3.34
CA SER A 370 -16.27 0.39 4.32
C SER A 370 -14.86 0.10 4.85
N LYS A 371 -14.54 -1.17 5.09
CA LYS A 371 -13.23 -1.61 5.57
C LYS A 371 -12.14 -1.32 4.53
N GLU A 372 -12.36 -1.66 3.27
CA GLU A 372 -11.39 -1.38 2.20
C GLU A 372 -11.17 0.14 2.01
N LEU A 373 -12.24 0.93 1.99
CA LEU A 373 -12.11 2.39 1.89
C LEU A 373 -11.39 2.98 3.10
N PHE A 374 -11.68 2.51 4.32
CA PHE A 374 -11.02 3.01 5.51
C PHE A 374 -9.54 2.61 5.57
N LYS A 375 -9.13 1.45 5.03
CA LYS A 375 -7.69 1.10 4.89
C LYS A 375 -6.96 2.11 4.01
N VAL A 376 -7.54 2.50 2.88
CA VAL A 376 -6.96 3.48 1.96
C VAL A 376 -6.67 4.80 2.69
N TRP A 377 -7.65 5.30 3.43
CA TRP A 377 -7.47 6.48 4.26
C TRP A 377 -6.47 6.28 5.39
N TYR A 378 -6.51 5.14 6.07
CA TYR A 378 -5.62 4.82 7.18
C TYR A 378 -4.15 4.79 6.77
N ASN A 379 -3.83 4.34 5.56
CA ASN A 379 -2.47 4.42 5.02
C ASN A 379 -1.98 5.88 4.98
N GLN A 380 -2.84 6.82 4.57
CA GLN A 380 -2.50 8.25 4.61
C GLN A 380 -2.38 8.77 6.05
N TYR A 381 -3.17 8.22 6.98
CA TYR A 381 -3.09 8.60 8.39
C TYR A 381 -1.72 8.21 8.98
N GLN A 382 -1.25 7.01 8.66
CA GLN A 382 0.08 6.54 9.06
C GLN A 382 1.18 7.39 8.42
N ASN A 383 1.09 7.67 7.12
CA ASN A 383 2.09 8.46 6.41
C ASN A 383 2.20 9.89 6.97
N ALA A 384 1.07 10.50 7.33
CA ALA A 384 1.02 11.87 7.84
C ALA A 384 1.29 11.99 9.35
N GLY A 385 1.41 10.85 10.04
CA GLY A 385 1.56 10.79 11.49
C GLY A 385 0.33 11.33 12.24
N ILE A 386 -0.87 11.01 11.76
CA ILE A 386 -2.13 11.33 12.45
C ILE A 386 -2.14 10.69 13.82
N GLU A 387 -2.65 11.42 14.81
CA GLU A 387 -2.60 11.03 16.21
C GLU A 387 -3.96 10.67 16.77
N LYS A 388 -5.04 11.19 16.17
CA LYS A 388 -6.41 11.00 16.66
C LYS A 388 -7.39 10.90 15.50
N VAL A 389 -8.41 10.06 15.67
CA VAL A 389 -9.56 9.98 14.77
C VAL A 389 -10.82 10.27 15.57
N LYS A 390 -11.70 11.13 15.07
CA LYS A 390 -12.98 11.47 15.67
C LYS A 390 -14.14 11.06 14.78
N VAL A 391 -15.29 10.80 15.37
CA VAL A 391 -16.52 10.50 14.63
C VAL A 391 -17.76 10.96 15.38
N HIS A 392 -18.81 11.27 14.65
CA HIS A 392 -20.17 11.30 15.18
C HIS A 392 -20.85 9.97 14.82
N ALA A 393 -21.05 9.11 15.81
CA ALA A 393 -21.64 7.78 15.62
C ALA A 393 -23.17 7.87 15.66
N ASN A 394 -23.80 8.09 14.50
CA ASN A 394 -25.26 8.35 14.40
C ASN A 394 -26.15 7.13 14.05
N ILE A 395 -27.46 7.42 14.01
CA ILE A 395 -28.65 6.68 14.43
C ILE A 395 -28.89 5.27 13.87
N ASP A 396 -28.60 4.92 12.62
CA ASP A 396 -29.06 3.60 12.13
C ASP A 396 -28.18 2.45 12.64
N VAL A 397 -26.92 2.44 12.20
CA VAL A 397 -25.94 1.38 12.51
C VAL A 397 -24.67 1.93 13.13
N GLY A 398 -24.49 3.26 13.13
CA GLY A 398 -23.24 3.93 13.50
C GLY A 398 -22.84 3.70 14.94
N GLY A 399 -23.80 3.80 15.86
CA GLY A 399 -23.56 3.61 17.30
C GLY A 399 -22.89 2.26 17.65
N TYR A 400 -23.33 1.17 17.03
CA TYR A 400 -22.70 -0.15 17.21
C TYR A 400 -21.43 -0.31 16.35
N ALA A 401 -21.47 0.14 15.09
CA ALA A 401 -20.37 -0.05 14.15
C ALA A 401 -19.08 0.63 14.64
N TRP A 402 -19.14 1.91 15.00
CA TRP A 402 -17.97 2.66 15.45
C TRP A 402 -17.43 2.14 16.78
N ALA A 403 -18.30 1.73 17.70
CA ALA A 403 -17.89 1.05 18.93
C ALA A 403 -17.09 -0.22 18.61
N LYS A 404 -17.61 -1.09 17.72
CA LYS A 404 -16.91 -2.30 17.27
C LYS A 404 -15.55 -1.98 16.63
N TYR A 405 -15.40 -0.82 15.99
CA TYR A 405 -14.15 -0.39 15.37
C TYR A 405 -13.13 0.16 16.37
N GLY A 406 -13.43 0.16 17.67
CA GLY A 406 -12.50 0.57 18.71
C GLY A 406 -12.67 2.00 19.22
N PHE A 407 -13.73 2.71 18.80
CA PHE A 407 -13.98 4.08 19.25
C PHE A 407 -14.49 4.09 20.69
N ALA A 408 -13.93 4.98 21.50
CA ALA A 408 -14.42 5.31 22.83
C ALA A 408 -15.34 6.54 22.76
N ALA A 409 -16.40 6.61 23.57
CA ALA A 409 -17.25 7.79 23.61
C ALA A 409 -16.55 8.93 24.37
N SER A 410 -16.46 10.09 23.74
CA SER A 410 -15.72 11.25 24.24
C SER A 410 -16.57 12.20 25.10
N ASP A 411 -17.88 11.95 25.21
CA ASP A 411 -18.84 12.82 25.87
C ASP A 411 -19.79 12.00 26.76
N SER A 412 -19.76 12.28 28.07
CA SER A 412 -20.53 11.56 29.09
C SER A 412 -22.04 11.70 28.90
N TYR A 413 -22.52 12.82 28.34
CA TYR A 413 -23.94 13.03 28.10
C TYR A 413 -24.54 11.91 27.23
N TYR A 414 -23.81 11.50 26.21
CA TYR A 414 -24.28 10.43 25.33
C TYR A 414 -24.14 9.05 25.96
N VAL A 415 -23.13 8.85 26.82
CA VAL A 415 -22.99 7.62 27.61
C VAL A 415 -24.19 7.45 28.55
N ASP A 416 -24.64 8.52 29.20
CA ASP A 416 -25.82 8.51 30.07
C ASP A 416 -27.10 8.12 29.32
N ARG A 417 -27.22 8.53 28.05
CA ARG A 417 -28.34 8.11 27.19
C ARG A 417 -28.29 6.63 26.86
N VAL A 418 -27.10 6.06 26.62
CA VAL A 418 -26.93 4.61 26.45
C VAL A 418 -27.30 3.88 27.73
N ALA A 419 -26.94 4.42 28.90
CA ALA A 419 -27.32 3.84 30.19
C ALA A 419 -28.83 3.81 30.41
N LYS A 420 -29.52 4.93 30.16
CA LYS A 420 -31.00 4.98 30.21
C LYS A 420 -31.65 3.99 29.25
N LYS A 421 -31.07 3.80 28.06
CA LYS A 421 -31.54 2.79 27.11
C LYS A 421 -31.34 1.36 27.66
N ALA A 422 -30.22 1.08 28.31
CA ALA A 422 -29.98 -0.21 28.95
C ALA A 422 -31.01 -0.51 30.05
N ASP A 423 -31.35 0.49 30.88
CA ASP A 423 -32.39 0.37 31.91
C ASP A 423 -33.74 -0.02 31.29
N TYR A 424 -34.20 0.75 30.30
CA TYR A 424 -35.44 0.46 29.57
C TYR A 424 -35.44 -0.94 28.93
N MET A 425 -34.34 -1.32 28.27
CA MET A 425 -34.24 -2.64 27.64
C MET A 425 -34.28 -3.79 28.65
N ALA A 426 -33.81 -3.57 29.88
CA ALA A 426 -33.88 -4.56 30.96
C ALA A 426 -35.31 -4.67 31.51
N GLU A 427 -35.99 -3.54 31.71
CA GLU A 427 -37.40 -3.49 32.14
C GLU A 427 -38.33 -4.22 31.15
N GLU A 428 -38.08 -4.05 29.85
CA GLU A 428 -38.83 -4.71 28.77
C GLU A 428 -38.36 -6.14 28.46
N GLY A 429 -37.37 -6.67 29.18
CA GLY A 429 -36.84 -8.02 28.97
C GLY A 429 -36.09 -8.22 27.64
N MET A 430 -35.67 -7.15 26.97
CA MET A 430 -34.89 -7.20 25.72
C MET A 430 -33.42 -7.60 25.95
N ILE A 431 -32.92 -7.32 27.16
CA ILE A 431 -31.67 -7.84 27.72
C ILE A 431 -31.95 -8.47 29.08
N SER A 432 -31.16 -9.47 29.46
CA SER A 432 -31.27 -10.16 30.74
C SER A 432 -30.76 -9.29 31.90
N LYS A 433 -31.19 -9.62 33.12
CA LYS A 433 -30.69 -9.00 34.35
C LYS A 433 -29.17 -9.05 34.46
N THR A 434 -28.54 -10.18 34.11
CA THR A 434 -27.07 -10.34 34.13
C THR A 434 -26.37 -9.42 33.12
N GLU A 435 -26.95 -9.25 31.92
CA GLU A 435 -26.42 -8.35 30.89
C GLU A 435 -26.53 -6.88 31.31
N HIS A 436 -27.66 -6.50 31.92
CA HIS A 436 -27.86 -5.17 32.50
C HIS A 436 -26.89 -4.89 33.65
N GLU A 437 -26.76 -5.81 34.62
CA GLU A 437 -25.83 -5.70 35.74
C GLU A 437 -24.38 -5.56 35.26
N HIS A 438 -23.98 -6.30 34.22
CA HIS A 438 -22.67 -6.15 33.60
C HIS A 438 -22.47 -4.74 33.03
N PHE A 439 -23.41 -4.24 32.21
CA PHE A 439 -23.32 -2.88 31.65
C PHE A 439 -23.25 -1.82 32.76
N THR A 440 -24.15 -1.88 33.73
CA THR A 440 -24.20 -0.94 34.86
C THR A 440 -22.91 -0.99 35.69
N GLY A 441 -22.30 -2.16 35.84
CA GLY A 441 -21.00 -2.33 36.49
C GLY A 441 -19.89 -1.57 35.76
N VAL A 442 -19.79 -1.73 34.43
CA VAL A 442 -18.84 -1.00 33.58
C VAL A 442 -19.09 0.51 33.65
N TYR A 443 -20.36 0.95 33.52
CA TYR A 443 -20.76 2.35 33.62
C TYR A 443 -20.34 2.98 34.94
N LYS A 444 -20.69 2.36 36.07
CA LYS A 444 -20.38 2.89 37.41
C LYS A 444 -18.89 2.88 37.70
N SER A 445 -18.16 1.81 37.37
CA SER A 445 -16.71 1.76 37.60
C SER A 445 -15.99 2.82 36.79
N PHE A 446 -16.36 3.01 35.52
CA PHE A 446 -15.75 4.03 34.68
C PHE A 446 -15.88 5.43 35.29
N PHE A 447 -17.08 5.87 35.67
CA PHE A 447 -17.26 7.22 36.23
C PHE A 447 -16.80 7.37 37.68
N LYS A 448 -16.62 6.26 38.41
CA LYS A 448 -16.05 6.27 39.77
C LYS A 448 -14.53 6.40 39.75
N ASP A 449 -13.87 5.70 38.83
CA ASP A 449 -12.41 5.54 38.82
C ASP A 449 -11.71 6.50 37.83
N ASN A 450 -12.45 7.07 36.86
CA ASN A 450 -11.89 7.88 35.78
C ASN A 450 -12.12 9.38 36.00
N LYS A 451 -11.05 10.14 36.26
CA LYS A 451 -11.05 11.61 36.41
C LYS A 451 -11.08 12.34 35.07
N GLU A 452 -12.07 12.06 34.22
CA GLU A 452 -12.35 12.78 32.95
C GLU A 452 -11.27 12.72 31.85
N LYS A 453 -10.25 11.84 31.94
CA LYS A 453 -9.10 11.85 31.00
C LYS A 453 -9.23 10.93 29.79
N GLU A 454 -10.02 9.87 29.88
CA GLU A 454 -10.20 8.89 28.79
C GLU A 454 -11.68 8.79 28.40
N GLY A 455 -11.95 8.38 27.15
CA GLY A 455 -13.32 8.16 26.67
C GLY A 455 -13.91 6.85 27.19
N PHE A 456 -15.24 6.78 27.31
CA PHE A 456 -15.96 5.58 27.74
C PHE A 456 -15.78 4.43 26.73
N PRO A 457 -15.36 3.22 27.16
CA PRO A 457 -14.95 2.14 26.27
C PRO A 457 -16.14 1.43 25.60
N MET A 458 -16.80 2.12 24.67
CA MET A 458 -17.93 1.57 23.90
C MET A 458 -17.56 0.25 23.19
N TYR A 459 -16.28 0.11 22.82
CA TYR A 459 -15.74 -1.09 22.20
C TYR A 459 -15.80 -2.35 23.07
N ASP A 460 -15.75 -2.23 24.40
CA ASP A 460 -15.91 -3.37 25.31
C ASP A 460 -17.37 -3.81 25.35
N ILE A 461 -18.29 -2.85 25.43
CA ILE A 461 -19.73 -3.10 25.35
C ILE A 461 -20.10 -3.76 24.02
N ALA A 462 -19.57 -3.26 22.90
CA ALA A 462 -19.85 -3.81 21.57
C ALA A 462 -19.42 -5.28 21.38
N ARG A 463 -18.46 -5.77 22.16
CA ARG A 463 -17.97 -7.16 22.08
C ARG A 463 -18.76 -8.14 22.96
N THR A 464 -19.68 -7.65 23.78
CA THR A 464 -20.58 -8.49 24.58
C THR A 464 -21.71 -9.10 23.73
N GLY A 465 -22.39 -10.12 24.26
CA GLY A 465 -23.55 -10.74 23.60
C GLY A 465 -24.75 -9.78 23.38
N TYR A 466 -24.90 -8.76 24.23
CA TYR A 466 -25.97 -7.77 24.15
C TYR A 466 -25.56 -6.46 23.45
N GLY A 467 -24.26 -6.23 23.26
CA GLY A 467 -23.71 -4.95 22.77
C GLY A 467 -24.34 -4.47 21.48
N LYS A 468 -24.60 -5.38 20.53
CA LYS A 468 -25.28 -5.04 19.28
C LYS A 468 -26.71 -4.53 19.52
N LYS A 469 -27.48 -5.18 20.38
CA LYS A 469 -28.86 -4.76 20.69
C LYS A 469 -28.87 -3.39 21.37
N LEU A 470 -27.94 -3.19 22.31
CA LEU A 470 -27.85 -1.95 23.08
C LEU A 470 -27.37 -0.76 22.23
N LEU A 471 -26.36 -0.93 21.39
CA LEU A 471 -25.71 0.19 20.68
C LEU A 471 -26.31 0.52 19.30
N LEU A 472 -27.14 -0.36 18.71
CA LEU A 472 -27.91 0.01 17.52
C LEU A 472 -28.94 1.09 17.88
N GLY A 473 -29.15 2.10 17.04
CA GLY A 473 -30.07 3.20 17.38
C GLY A 473 -29.49 4.26 18.33
N THR A 474 -28.27 4.09 18.85
CA THR A 474 -27.66 5.08 19.75
C THR A 474 -26.90 6.14 18.96
N ASP A 475 -26.82 7.32 19.56
CA ASP A 475 -26.10 8.47 19.03
C ASP A 475 -25.02 8.88 20.03
N TRP A 476 -23.77 9.07 19.61
CA TRP A 476 -22.67 9.52 20.47
C TRP A 476 -21.45 10.03 19.69
N TYR A 477 -20.63 10.88 20.30
CA TYR A 477 -19.34 11.31 19.74
C TYR A 477 -18.22 10.39 20.19
N GLY A 478 -17.43 9.92 19.23
CA GLY A 478 -16.40 8.92 19.44
C GLY A 478 -15.00 9.37 19.06
N GLU A 479 -14.00 8.79 19.70
CA GLU A 479 -12.60 8.97 19.35
C GLU A 479 -11.77 7.69 19.44
N VAL A 480 -10.72 7.63 18.63
CA VAL A 480 -9.61 6.68 18.71
C VAL A 480 -8.32 7.48 18.83
N ASP A 481 -7.56 7.23 19.90
CA ASP A 481 -6.21 7.74 20.08
C ASP A 481 -5.19 6.78 19.44
N LEU A 482 -4.61 7.17 18.30
CA LEU A 482 -3.64 6.37 17.57
C LEU A 482 -2.25 6.34 18.24
N LYS A 483 -2.04 7.11 19.31
CA LYS A 483 -0.85 7.00 20.18
C LYS A 483 -1.04 5.97 21.30
N ASN A 484 -2.28 5.60 21.60
CA ASN A 484 -2.58 4.52 22.53
C ASN A 484 -2.52 3.18 21.78
N ASN A 485 -1.58 2.30 22.16
CA ASN A 485 -1.36 1.03 21.46
C ASN A 485 -2.62 0.14 21.45
N LEU A 486 -3.37 0.07 22.55
CA LEU A 486 -4.57 -0.74 22.62
C LEU A 486 -5.65 -0.24 21.65
N GLN A 487 -5.93 1.07 21.65
CA GLN A 487 -6.93 1.66 20.75
C GLN A 487 -6.50 1.56 19.29
N LYS A 488 -5.22 1.81 19.02
CA LYS A 488 -4.63 1.64 17.69
C LYS A 488 -4.74 0.19 17.21
N ASP A 489 -4.38 -0.78 18.04
CA ASP A 489 -4.42 -2.21 17.69
C ASP A 489 -5.85 -2.66 17.45
N MET A 490 -6.84 -2.20 18.23
CA MET A 490 -8.25 -2.48 17.96
C MET A 490 -8.71 -1.93 16.61
N PHE A 491 -8.33 -0.69 16.29
CA PHE A 491 -8.67 -0.06 15.02
C PHE A 491 -7.98 -0.77 13.84
N GLU A 492 -6.69 -1.10 13.95
CA GLU A 492 -5.96 -1.88 12.97
C GLU A 492 -6.52 -3.31 12.82
N SER A 493 -6.90 -3.97 13.90
CA SER A 493 -7.48 -5.33 13.86
C SER A 493 -8.79 -5.33 13.10
N TYR A 494 -9.64 -4.32 13.33
CA TYR A 494 -10.84 -4.12 12.51
C TYR A 494 -10.48 -3.93 11.03
N LEU A 495 -9.52 -3.04 10.72
CA LEU A 495 -9.14 -2.72 9.34
C LEU A 495 -8.42 -3.85 8.62
N PHE A 496 -7.61 -4.67 9.27
CA PHE A 496 -6.76 -5.66 8.61
C PHE A 496 -7.14 -7.12 8.93
N GLY A 497 -8.03 -7.36 9.89
CA GLY A 497 -8.41 -8.71 10.31
C GLY A 497 -7.27 -9.46 11.00
N LYS A 498 -6.42 -8.73 11.75
CA LYS A 498 -5.37 -9.31 12.59
C LYS A 498 -5.95 -9.91 13.86
#